data_AF-A0A9E4J0Z4-F1
#
_entry.id   AF-A0A9E4J0Z4-F1
#
_cell.length_a   1.000
_cell.length_b   1.000
_cell.length_c   1.000
_cell.angle_alpha   90.00
_cell.angle_beta   90.00
_cell.angle_gamma   90.00
#
_symmetry.space_group_name_H-M   'P 1'
#
loop_
_entity.id
_entity.type
_entity.pdbx_description
1 polymer ?
#
loop_
_entity_poly.entity_id
_entity_poly.type
_entity_poly.pdbx_seq_one_letter_code
_entity_poly.pdbx_strand_id
1 'polypeptide(L)'
;REIETAFPEPSVQEVVAGIQESEIGRMSPAEAEELLAAHRAVETADAYAELEQAMEEAGIEATPGGLREMAEAMNAAARRGMSAAELREAIESRDEGEATVADPAVLAEQLDRARERIERLEVQATARGGGGADHPSCWYDRDGTVAYLFDVALVARGFVVDLARAPQHEAERALLPLDLVRTGRVITQAQFLRQTRSVYEWSVERSCRFFVRAFDLTATDQKDIYKRRMRALESRFYKNANPTGGLPAGLRAAR
;
A
#
# COMPACT_ATOMS: atom_id res chain seq x y z
N ARG A 1 59.98 -52.12 -6.79
CA ARG A 1 60.54 -51.39 -5.63
C ARG A 1 60.05 -49.96 -5.78
N GLU A 2 58.82 -49.72 -5.37
CA GLU A 2 58.23 -48.38 -5.35
C GLU A 2 58.51 -47.79 -3.97
N ILE A 3 59.10 -46.60 -3.96
CA ILE A 3 59.36 -45.81 -2.76
C ILE A 3 58.08 -45.02 -2.53
N GLU A 4 57.24 -45.50 -1.64
CA GLU A 4 56.08 -44.78 -1.12
C GLU A 4 56.61 -43.72 -0.14
N THR A 5 56.99 -42.55 -0.64
CA THR A 5 57.29 -41.39 0.21
C THR A 5 55.99 -40.85 0.78
N ALA A 6 55.64 -41.32 1.98
CA ALA A 6 54.62 -40.69 2.80
C ALA A 6 55.10 -39.28 3.17
N PHE A 7 54.51 -38.27 2.54
CA PHE A 7 54.64 -36.90 3.01
C PHE A 7 53.86 -36.80 4.33
N PRO A 8 54.51 -36.43 5.46
CA PRO A 8 53.80 -36.24 6.71
C PRO A 8 52.79 -35.10 6.55
N GLU A 9 51.55 -35.33 6.99
CA GLU A 9 50.55 -34.26 7.02
C GLU A 9 51.06 -33.13 7.94
N PRO A 10 50.99 -31.87 7.47
CA PRO A 10 51.44 -30.75 8.27
C PRO A 10 50.61 -30.67 9.55
N SER A 11 51.30 -30.38 10.66
CA SER A 11 50.64 -30.12 11.92
C SER A 11 49.76 -28.88 11.83
N VAL A 12 48.71 -28.82 12.67
CA VAL A 12 47.84 -27.64 12.80
C VAL A 12 48.66 -26.36 13.05
N GLN A 13 49.78 -26.48 13.75
CA GLN A 13 50.68 -25.36 14.04
C GLN A 13 51.43 -24.87 12.80
N GLU A 14 51.83 -25.76 11.90
CA GLU A 14 52.45 -25.41 10.62
C GLU A 14 51.44 -24.77 9.66
N VAL A 15 50.19 -25.23 9.65
CA VAL A 15 49.11 -24.61 8.87
C VAL A 15 48.81 -23.19 9.37
N VAL A 16 48.73 -23.00 10.68
CA VAL A 16 48.49 -21.67 11.29
C VAL A 16 49.66 -20.72 11.03
N ALA A 17 50.90 -21.19 11.12
CA ALA A 17 52.08 -20.39 10.78
C ALA A 17 52.09 -19.99 9.29
N GLY A 18 51.74 -20.92 8.39
CA GLY A 18 51.61 -20.64 6.96
C GLY A 18 50.53 -19.60 6.63
N ILE A 19 49.41 -19.62 7.36
CA ILE A 19 48.36 -18.60 7.22
C ILE A 19 48.84 -17.23 7.72
N GLN A 20 49.56 -17.17 8.84
CA GLN A 20 50.11 -15.92 9.39
C GLN A 20 51.20 -15.30 8.51
N GLU A 21 51.96 -16.11 7.77
CA GLU A 21 52.98 -15.64 6.83
C GLU A 21 52.44 -15.29 5.44
N SER A 22 51.26 -15.80 5.08
CA SER A 22 50.56 -15.44 3.84
C SER A 22 50.10 -13.98 3.85
N GLU A 23 49.91 -13.39 2.67
CA GLU A 23 49.37 -12.02 2.55
C GLU A 23 48.02 -11.87 3.27
N ILE A 24 47.22 -12.95 3.34
CA ILE A 24 45.93 -13.01 4.04
C ILE A 24 46.10 -12.86 5.56
N GLY A 25 47.20 -13.36 6.14
CA GLY A 25 47.50 -13.24 7.58
C GLY A 25 47.94 -11.85 8.01
N ARG A 26 48.32 -10.99 7.05
CA ARG A 26 48.74 -9.59 7.30
C ARG A 26 47.63 -8.58 7.04
N MET A 27 46.51 -9.01 6.46
CA MET A 27 45.37 -8.15 6.21
C MET A 27 44.74 -7.71 7.53
N SER A 28 44.47 -6.41 7.65
CA SER A 28 43.62 -5.93 8.73
C SER A 28 42.21 -6.51 8.58
N PRO A 29 41.45 -6.63 9.69
CA PRO A 29 40.06 -7.09 9.61
C PRO A 29 39.20 -6.31 8.60
N ALA A 30 39.49 -5.02 8.40
CA ALA A 30 38.78 -4.17 7.44
C ALA A 30 39.10 -4.54 5.98
N GLU A 31 40.36 -4.81 5.66
CA GLU A 31 40.77 -5.24 4.31
C GLU A 31 40.23 -6.63 3.98
N ALA A 32 40.17 -7.53 4.98
CA ALA A 32 39.57 -8.85 4.79
C ALA A 32 38.06 -8.76 4.54
N GLU A 33 37.37 -7.85 5.22
CA GLU A 33 35.94 -7.58 5.01
C GLU A 33 35.68 -6.96 3.63
N GLU A 34 36.53 -6.04 3.17
CA GLU A 34 36.44 -5.43 1.85
C GLU A 34 36.69 -6.46 0.73
N LEU A 35 37.69 -7.33 0.88
CA LEU A 35 37.98 -8.40 -0.07
C LEU A 35 36.83 -9.41 -0.15
N LEU A 36 36.23 -9.77 1.00
CA LEU A 36 35.04 -10.62 1.04
C LEU A 36 33.83 -9.97 0.39
N ALA A 37 33.65 -8.65 0.56
CA ALA A 37 32.58 -7.91 -0.10
C ALA A 37 32.78 -7.86 -1.63
N ALA A 38 34.01 -7.64 -2.08
CA ALA A 38 34.36 -7.66 -3.51
C ALA A 38 34.15 -9.04 -4.13
N HIS A 39 34.56 -10.11 -3.44
CA HIS A 39 34.36 -11.48 -3.91
C HIS A 39 32.87 -11.82 -4.04
N ARG A 40 32.05 -11.48 -3.03
CA ARG A 40 30.59 -11.63 -3.12
C ARG A 40 29.99 -10.84 -4.26
N ALA A 41 30.49 -9.63 -4.53
CA ALA A 41 30.01 -8.82 -5.65
C ALA A 41 30.31 -9.50 -7.00
N VAL A 42 31.49 -10.09 -7.17
CA VAL A 42 31.86 -10.86 -8.37
C VAL A 42 31.01 -12.12 -8.50
N GLU A 43 30.85 -12.91 -7.43
CA GLU A 43 29.99 -14.10 -7.44
C GLU A 43 28.53 -13.74 -7.79
N THR A 44 28.01 -12.62 -7.28
CA THR A 44 26.67 -12.17 -7.68
C THR A 44 26.62 -11.74 -9.14
N ALA A 45 27.67 -11.11 -9.67
CA ALA A 45 27.72 -10.67 -11.07
C ALA A 45 27.74 -11.87 -12.04
N ASP A 46 28.52 -12.91 -11.72
CA ASP A 46 28.56 -14.16 -12.50
C ASP A 46 27.20 -14.87 -12.44
N ALA A 47 26.56 -14.91 -11.27
CA ALA A 47 25.21 -15.48 -11.13
C ALA A 47 24.14 -14.69 -11.93
N TYR A 48 24.27 -13.37 -12.04
CA TYR A 48 23.37 -12.56 -12.88
C TYR A 48 23.63 -12.79 -14.38
N ALA A 49 24.88 -12.97 -14.80
CA ALA A 49 25.22 -13.24 -16.20
C ALA A 49 24.71 -14.61 -16.66
N GLU A 50 24.84 -15.65 -15.83
CA GLU A 50 24.27 -16.98 -16.12
C GLU A 50 22.74 -16.93 -16.15
N LEU A 51 22.11 -16.15 -15.28
CA LEU A 51 20.65 -15.98 -15.25
C LEU A 51 20.14 -15.23 -16.49
N GLU A 52 20.83 -14.18 -16.92
CA GLU A 52 20.49 -13.41 -18.12
C GLU A 52 20.60 -14.28 -19.39
N GLN A 53 21.67 -15.08 -19.51
CA GLN A 53 21.84 -16.02 -20.62
C GLN A 53 20.74 -17.11 -20.63
N ALA A 54 20.39 -17.68 -19.46
CA ALA A 54 19.32 -18.67 -19.36
C ALA A 54 17.93 -18.08 -19.70
N MET A 55 17.69 -16.80 -19.36
CA MET A 55 16.44 -16.11 -19.71
C MET A 55 16.36 -15.78 -21.20
N GLU A 56 17.47 -15.41 -21.83
CA GLU A 56 17.56 -15.18 -23.28
C GLU A 56 17.30 -16.48 -24.05
N GLU A 57 17.89 -17.60 -23.64
CA GLU A 57 17.63 -18.93 -24.22
C GLU A 57 16.16 -19.36 -24.05
N ALA A 58 15.51 -18.96 -22.96
CA ALA A 58 14.09 -19.20 -22.71
C ALA A 58 13.15 -18.22 -23.43
N GLY A 59 13.68 -17.20 -24.13
CA GLY A 59 12.88 -16.17 -24.80
C GLY A 59 12.13 -15.24 -23.84
N ILE A 60 12.58 -15.12 -22.59
CA ILE A 60 11.97 -14.28 -21.56
C ILE A 60 12.69 -12.94 -21.53
N GLU A 61 11.96 -11.85 -21.79
CA GLU A 61 12.53 -10.49 -21.77
C GLU A 61 12.92 -10.11 -20.32
N ALA A 62 14.22 -10.10 -20.04
CA ALA A 62 14.75 -9.81 -18.72
C ALA A 62 14.65 -8.32 -18.40
N THR A 63 13.62 -7.93 -17.64
CA THR A 63 13.55 -6.57 -17.09
C THR A 63 14.33 -6.49 -15.78
N PRO A 64 14.96 -5.34 -15.46
CA PRO A 64 15.69 -5.16 -14.19
C PRO A 64 14.83 -5.38 -12.94
N GLY A 65 13.51 -5.20 -13.04
CA GLY A 65 12.56 -5.51 -11.97
C GLY A 65 12.33 -7.02 -11.80
N GLY A 66 12.13 -7.74 -12.91
CA GLY A 66 11.91 -9.19 -12.89
C GLY A 66 13.12 -9.99 -12.41
N LEU A 67 14.34 -9.57 -12.79
CA LEU A 67 15.58 -10.19 -12.30
C LEU A 67 15.74 -10.06 -10.77
N ARG A 68 15.34 -8.90 -10.20
CA ARG A 68 15.41 -8.68 -8.74
C ARG A 68 14.41 -9.56 -8.00
N GLU A 69 13.17 -9.63 -8.47
CA GLU A 69 12.15 -10.49 -7.84
C GLU A 69 12.52 -11.97 -7.89
N MET A 70 13.11 -12.42 -9.01
CA MET A 70 13.57 -13.80 -9.16
C MET A 70 14.76 -14.12 -8.26
N ALA A 71 15.74 -13.22 -8.16
CA ALA A 71 16.87 -13.38 -7.23
C ALA A 71 16.40 -13.39 -5.75
N GLU A 72 15.39 -12.60 -5.39
CA GLU A 72 14.79 -12.64 -4.04
C GLU A 72 14.07 -13.97 -3.77
N ALA A 73 13.34 -14.50 -4.76
CA ALA A 73 12.67 -15.78 -4.68
C ALA A 73 13.67 -16.95 -4.53
N MET A 74 14.76 -16.95 -5.31
CA MET A 74 15.82 -17.95 -5.20
C MET A 74 16.51 -17.92 -3.83
N ASN A 75 16.82 -16.71 -3.32
CA ASN A 75 17.38 -16.55 -1.98
C ASN A 75 16.40 -16.97 -0.87
N ALA A 76 15.10 -16.75 -1.06
CA ALA A 76 14.07 -17.24 -0.14
C ALA A 76 13.95 -18.77 -0.15
N ALA A 77 14.13 -19.42 -1.29
CA ALA A 77 14.14 -20.88 -1.41
C ALA A 77 15.41 -21.49 -0.77
N ALA A 78 16.59 -20.92 -1.04
CA ALA A 78 17.85 -21.35 -0.43
C ALA A 78 17.82 -21.24 1.10
N ARG A 79 17.23 -20.17 1.66
CA ARG A 79 17.02 -20.01 3.11
C ARG A 79 16.12 -21.07 3.73
N ARG A 80 15.27 -21.72 2.93
CA ARG A 80 14.42 -22.84 3.37
C ARG A 80 15.12 -24.20 3.23
N GLY A 81 16.41 -24.21 2.88
CA GLY A 81 17.18 -25.44 2.70
C GLY A 81 16.79 -26.23 1.45
N MET A 82 16.01 -25.63 0.53
CA MET A 82 15.67 -26.27 -0.73
C MET A 82 16.89 -26.25 -1.64
N SER A 83 17.35 -27.43 -2.02
CA SER A 83 18.39 -27.60 -3.03
C SER A 83 17.89 -27.15 -4.41
N ALA A 84 18.82 -26.79 -5.29
CA ALA A 84 18.47 -26.44 -6.68
C ALA A 84 17.75 -27.60 -7.41
N ALA A 85 18.00 -28.85 -7.01
CA ALA A 85 17.31 -30.02 -7.52
C ALA A 85 15.86 -30.09 -7.03
N GLU A 86 15.60 -29.84 -5.74
CA GLU A 86 14.23 -29.79 -5.19
C GLU A 86 13.44 -28.60 -5.74
N LEU A 87 14.11 -27.46 -6.00
CA LEU A 87 13.47 -26.32 -6.65
C LEU A 87 13.11 -26.64 -8.10
N ARG A 88 14.01 -27.29 -8.85
CA ARG A 88 13.75 -27.74 -10.22
C ARG A 88 12.64 -28.79 -10.27
N GLU A 89 12.65 -29.76 -9.36
CA GLU A 89 11.59 -30.77 -9.22
C GLU A 89 10.24 -30.13 -8.82
N ALA A 90 10.24 -29.09 -7.97
CA ALA A 90 9.03 -28.35 -7.62
C ALA A 90 8.49 -27.46 -8.76
N ILE A 91 9.34 -27.06 -9.70
CA ILE A 91 8.95 -26.34 -10.92
C ILE A 91 8.46 -27.33 -11.99
N GLU A 92 9.17 -28.43 -12.21
CA GLU A 92 8.81 -29.48 -13.17
C GLU A 92 7.56 -30.25 -12.75
N SER A 93 7.37 -30.53 -11.46
CA SER A 93 6.12 -31.08 -10.92
C SER A 93 4.94 -30.10 -10.96
N ARG A 94 5.21 -28.81 -11.19
CA ARG A 94 4.20 -27.78 -11.46
C ARG A 94 3.78 -27.75 -12.93
N ASP A 95 4.66 -28.13 -13.86
CA ASP A 95 4.32 -28.21 -15.29
C ASP A 95 3.41 -29.40 -15.62
N GLU A 96 3.40 -30.45 -14.79
CA GLU A 96 2.42 -31.56 -14.93
C GLU A 96 1.06 -31.24 -14.28
N GLY A 97 0.94 -30.12 -13.55
CA GLY A 97 -0.28 -29.67 -12.88
C GLY A 97 -0.58 -28.19 -13.14
N GLU A 98 -1.36 -27.92 -14.19
CA GLU A 98 -1.87 -26.59 -14.61
C GLU A 98 -0.89 -25.67 -15.36
N ALA A 99 -0.43 -26.13 -16.53
CA ALA A 99 -0.35 -25.24 -17.70
C ALA A 99 -1.74 -25.12 -18.36
N THR A 100 -2.77 -24.71 -17.59
CA THR A 100 -3.93 -24.06 -18.18
C THR A 100 -3.48 -22.65 -18.52
N VAL A 101 -3.01 -22.46 -19.77
CA VAL A 101 -3.22 -21.17 -20.44
C VAL A 101 -4.72 -20.93 -20.29
N ALA A 102 -5.11 -20.09 -19.33
CA ALA A 102 -6.50 -19.81 -19.04
C ALA A 102 -7.13 -19.38 -20.38
N ASP A 103 -8.03 -20.20 -20.91
CA ASP A 103 -8.73 -19.92 -22.15
C ASP A 103 -9.21 -18.46 -22.07
N PRO A 104 -8.84 -17.59 -23.02
CA PRO A 104 -9.23 -16.19 -23.00
C PRO A 104 -10.74 -16.00 -22.79
N ALA A 105 -11.56 -16.96 -23.22
CA ALA A 105 -13.00 -16.97 -22.96
C ALA A 105 -13.34 -17.24 -21.48
N VAL A 106 -12.64 -18.17 -20.82
CA VAL A 106 -12.80 -18.46 -19.38
C VAL A 106 -12.33 -17.28 -18.54
N LEU A 107 -11.21 -16.65 -18.92
CA LEU A 107 -10.72 -15.46 -18.22
C LEU A 107 -11.68 -14.27 -18.39
N ALA A 108 -12.22 -14.05 -19.60
CA ALA A 108 -13.22 -13.02 -19.85
C ALA A 108 -14.49 -13.25 -19.02
N GLU A 109 -14.97 -14.50 -18.95
CA GLU A 109 -16.13 -14.85 -18.12
C GLU A 109 -15.87 -14.64 -16.62
N GLN A 110 -14.68 -14.96 -16.13
CA GLN A 110 -14.29 -14.67 -14.75
C GLN A 110 -14.22 -13.17 -14.47
N LEU A 111 -13.71 -12.38 -15.43
CA LEU A 111 -13.65 -10.92 -15.33
C LEU A 111 -15.04 -10.30 -15.28
N ASP A 112 -15.97 -10.78 -16.10
CA ASP A 112 -17.36 -10.31 -16.11
C ASP A 112 -18.09 -10.69 -14.82
N ARG A 113 -17.93 -11.93 -14.32
CA ARG A 113 -18.48 -12.33 -13.01
C ARG A 113 -17.89 -11.51 -11.86
N ALA A 114 -16.60 -11.17 -11.92
CA ALA A 114 -15.96 -10.32 -10.94
C ALA A 114 -16.53 -8.89 -10.97
N ARG A 115 -16.75 -8.33 -12.18
CA ARG A 115 -17.40 -7.02 -12.38
C ARG A 115 -18.82 -6.98 -11.84
N GLU A 116 -19.65 -7.97 -12.18
CA GLU A 116 -21.01 -8.09 -11.66
C GLU A 116 -21.07 -8.24 -10.13
N ARG A 117 -20.06 -8.90 -9.55
CA ARG A 117 -19.92 -9.02 -8.10
C ARG A 117 -19.54 -7.68 -7.47
N ILE A 118 -18.60 -6.95 -8.08
CA ILE A 118 -18.23 -5.59 -7.63
C ILE A 118 -19.45 -4.67 -7.68
N GLU A 119 -20.17 -4.62 -8.79
CA GLU A 119 -21.37 -3.79 -8.94
C GLU A 119 -22.43 -4.15 -7.88
N ARG A 120 -22.71 -5.44 -7.65
CA ARG A 120 -23.63 -5.85 -6.58
C ARG A 120 -23.16 -5.42 -5.20
N LEU A 121 -21.86 -5.52 -4.92
CA LEU A 121 -21.30 -5.12 -3.63
C LEU A 121 -21.34 -3.59 -3.46
N GLU A 122 -21.15 -2.82 -4.52
CA GLU A 122 -21.30 -1.37 -4.54
C GLU A 122 -22.75 -0.95 -4.28
N VAL A 123 -23.72 -1.58 -4.95
CA VAL A 123 -25.16 -1.35 -4.70
C VAL A 123 -25.51 -1.70 -3.24
N GLN A 124 -25.00 -2.82 -2.72
CA GLN A 124 -25.21 -3.20 -1.32
C GLN A 124 -24.54 -2.24 -0.32
N ALA A 125 -23.35 -1.73 -0.64
CA ALA A 125 -22.66 -0.73 0.18
C ALA A 125 -23.40 0.62 0.17
N THR A 126 -24.01 0.97 -0.96
CA THR A 126 -24.87 2.16 -1.10
C THR A 126 -26.15 2.00 -0.28
N ALA A 127 -26.75 0.80 -0.29
CA ALA A 127 -27.92 0.47 0.54
C ALA A 127 -27.63 0.50 2.06
N ARG A 128 -26.40 0.19 2.47
CA ARG A 128 -25.95 0.30 3.88
C ARG A 128 -25.64 1.73 4.33
N GLY A 129 -25.42 2.66 3.40
CA GLY A 129 -25.11 4.07 3.65
C GLY A 129 -26.31 4.96 4.07
N GLY A 130 -27.50 4.39 4.20
CA GLY A 130 -28.74 5.12 4.50
C GLY A 130 -29.49 5.49 3.22
N GLY A 131 -30.73 5.00 3.09
CA GLY A 131 -31.56 5.23 1.91
C GLY A 131 -31.73 6.70 1.58
N GLY A 132 -31.16 7.14 0.45
CA GLY A 132 -31.17 8.53 0.00
C GLY A 132 -29.85 9.03 -0.60
N ALA A 133 -28.81 8.19 -0.66
CA ALA A 133 -27.57 8.49 -1.38
C ALA A 133 -27.67 8.05 -2.85
N ASP A 134 -27.61 9.00 -3.78
CA ASP A 134 -27.57 8.77 -5.23
C ASP A 134 -26.23 8.15 -5.71
N HIS A 135 -25.17 8.28 -4.91
CA HIS A 135 -23.82 7.78 -5.22
C HIS A 135 -23.24 6.97 -4.04
N PRO A 136 -22.34 6.01 -4.28
CA PRO A 136 -21.62 5.33 -3.21
C PRO A 136 -20.70 6.28 -2.42
N SER A 137 -20.30 5.86 -1.22
CA SER A 137 -19.27 6.59 -0.46
C SER A 137 -17.94 6.52 -1.21
N CYS A 138 -17.18 7.61 -1.21
CA CYS A 138 -15.81 7.56 -1.71
C CYS A 138 -14.88 6.74 -0.80
N TRP A 139 -15.20 6.64 0.49
CA TRP A 139 -14.39 5.91 1.47
C TRP A 139 -15.22 4.93 2.29
N TYR A 140 -14.71 3.72 2.38
CA TYR A 140 -15.19 2.65 3.26
C TYR A 140 -14.01 2.13 4.07
N ASP A 141 -14.20 2.00 5.38
CA ASP A 141 -13.27 1.27 6.24
C ASP A 141 -13.32 -0.24 5.92
N ARG A 142 -12.33 -1.01 6.38
CA ARG A 142 -12.23 -2.47 6.16
C ARG A 142 -13.46 -3.27 6.55
N ASP A 143 -14.26 -2.79 7.50
CA ASP A 143 -15.51 -3.43 7.94
C ASP A 143 -16.72 -3.09 7.04
N GLY A 144 -16.49 -2.32 5.97
CA GLY A 144 -17.51 -1.87 5.04
C GLY A 144 -18.34 -0.70 5.56
N THR A 145 -17.98 -0.10 6.70
CA THR A 145 -18.62 1.11 7.20
C THR A 145 -18.09 2.35 6.47
N VAL A 146 -18.92 3.39 6.37
CA VAL A 146 -18.50 4.64 5.72
C VAL A 146 -17.45 5.36 6.57
N ALA A 147 -16.34 5.71 5.95
CA ALA A 147 -15.34 6.58 6.57
C ALA A 147 -15.63 8.04 6.22
N TYR A 148 -15.31 8.93 7.15
CA TYR A 148 -15.63 10.35 7.05
C TYR A 148 -14.42 11.15 6.62
N LEU A 149 -14.64 12.15 5.76
CA LEU A 149 -13.59 13.08 5.34
C LEU A 149 -13.41 14.23 6.34
N PHE A 150 -14.51 14.81 6.80
CA PHE A 150 -14.51 15.95 7.71
C PHE A 150 -15.42 15.77 8.92
N ASP A 151 -15.01 16.43 9.99
CA ASP A 151 -15.88 16.84 11.10
C ASP A 151 -16.29 18.29 10.88
N VAL A 152 -17.59 18.58 10.96
CA VAL A 152 -18.12 19.90 10.66
C VAL A 152 -19.07 20.35 11.77
N ALA A 153 -18.69 21.40 12.50
CA ALA A 153 -19.59 22.09 13.41
C ALA A 153 -20.38 23.18 12.67
N LEU A 154 -21.70 23.12 12.81
CA LEU A 154 -22.64 24.13 12.34
C LEU A 154 -22.83 25.16 13.46
N VAL A 155 -22.39 26.39 13.24
CA VAL A 155 -22.50 27.48 14.23
C VAL A 155 -23.29 28.64 13.65
N ALA A 156 -23.79 29.54 14.50
CA ALA A 156 -24.60 30.69 14.07
C ALA A 156 -23.94 31.48 12.92
N ARG A 157 -22.63 31.75 13.08
CA ARG A 157 -21.82 32.56 12.15
C ARG A 157 -21.32 31.80 10.92
N GLY A 158 -21.48 30.47 10.85
CA GLY A 158 -20.92 29.68 9.74
C GLY A 158 -20.61 28.23 10.10
N PHE A 159 -19.39 27.80 9.76
CA PHE A 159 -18.91 26.43 9.91
C PHE A 159 -17.54 26.43 10.58
N VAL A 160 -17.26 25.42 11.40
CA VAL A 160 -15.88 25.03 11.74
C VAL A 160 -15.66 23.65 11.15
N VAL A 161 -14.63 23.51 10.34
CA VAL A 161 -14.29 22.25 9.66
C VAL A 161 -13.00 21.71 10.27
N ASP A 162 -12.92 20.41 10.46
CA ASP A 162 -11.68 19.72 10.78
C ASP A 162 -11.61 18.40 9.99
N LEU A 163 -10.41 17.87 9.81
CA LEU A 163 -10.23 16.57 9.18
C LEU A 163 -10.72 15.48 10.13
N ALA A 164 -11.62 14.62 9.64
CA ALA A 164 -12.02 13.45 10.41
C ALA A 164 -10.84 12.48 10.52
N ARG A 165 -10.73 11.81 11.67
CA ARG A 165 -9.73 10.76 11.88
C ARG A 165 -10.12 9.52 11.07
N ALA A 166 -9.39 9.26 9.98
CA ALA A 166 -9.57 8.06 9.15
C ALA A 166 -8.19 7.53 8.71
N PRO A 167 -7.48 6.79 9.59
CA PRO A 167 -6.09 6.39 9.35
C PRO A 167 -5.93 5.49 8.11
N GLN A 168 -6.96 4.72 7.75
CA GLN A 168 -6.95 3.84 6.59
C GLN A 168 -6.91 4.61 5.25
N HIS A 169 -7.28 5.89 5.26
CA HIS A 169 -7.37 6.73 4.06
C HIS A 169 -6.39 7.90 4.08
N GLU A 170 -5.34 7.88 4.91
CA GLU A 170 -4.35 8.98 4.96
C GLU A 170 -3.63 9.19 3.63
N ALA A 171 -3.24 8.10 2.96
CA ALA A 171 -2.59 8.15 1.65
C ALA A 171 -3.52 8.71 0.57
N GLU A 172 -4.77 8.23 0.50
CA GLU A 172 -5.77 8.73 -0.45
C GLU A 172 -6.13 10.19 -0.19
N ARG A 173 -6.22 10.59 1.09
CA ARG A 173 -6.50 11.96 1.50
C ARG A 173 -5.47 12.95 0.98
N ALA A 174 -4.19 12.55 0.94
CA ALA A 174 -3.12 13.39 0.42
C ALA A 174 -3.28 13.70 -1.08
N LEU A 175 -4.08 12.92 -1.81
CA LEU A 175 -4.40 13.13 -3.23
C LEU A 175 -5.61 14.06 -3.46
N LEU A 176 -6.33 14.42 -2.39
CA LEU A 176 -7.53 15.25 -2.49
C LEU A 176 -7.17 16.75 -2.57
N PRO A 177 -7.93 17.56 -3.33
CA PRO A 177 -7.69 19.00 -3.45
C PRO A 177 -8.19 19.75 -2.20
N LEU A 178 -7.49 19.57 -1.07
CA LEU A 178 -7.88 20.08 0.26
C LEU A 178 -7.25 21.43 0.62
N ASP A 179 -6.33 21.95 -0.20
CA ASP A 179 -5.49 23.12 0.12
C ASP A 179 -6.29 24.38 0.50
N LEU A 180 -7.49 24.51 -0.05
CA LEU A 180 -8.36 25.66 0.19
C LEU A 180 -9.19 25.52 1.47
N VAL A 181 -9.34 24.32 2.03
CA VAL A 181 -10.20 24.05 3.19
C VAL A 181 -9.50 24.50 4.46
N ARG A 182 -10.00 25.60 5.02
CA ARG A 182 -9.49 26.17 6.26
C ARG A 182 -10.05 25.39 7.45
N THR A 183 -9.19 24.68 8.17
CA THR A 183 -9.58 23.92 9.36
C THR A 183 -9.47 24.74 10.65
N GLY A 184 -10.17 24.31 11.70
CA GLY A 184 -10.00 24.80 13.08
C GLY A 184 -10.44 26.25 13.35
N ARG A 185 -11.18 26.88 12.43
CA ARG A 185 -11.71 28.25 12.59
C ARG A 185 -13.06 28.43 11.93
N VAL A 186 -13.80 29.45 12.39
CA VAL A 186 -15.11 29.79 11.81
C VAL A 186 -14.93 30.36 10.41
N ILE A 187 -15.58 29.73 9.43
CA ILE A 187 -15.71 30.21 8.05
C ILE A 187 -17.18 30.47 7.72
N THR A 188 -17.44 31.50 6.93
CA THR A 188 -18.79 31.82 6.44
C THR A 188 -19.30 30.72 5.50
N GLN A 189 -20.62 30.67 5.27
CA GLN A 189 -21.20 29.74 4.29
C GLN A 189 -20.64 29.91 2.88
N ALA A 190 -20.43 31.15 2.44
CA ALA A 190 -19.83 31.42 1.13
C ALA A 190 -18.38 30.91 1.06
N GLN A 191 -17.61 31.05 2.13
CA GLN A 191 -16.26 30.46 2.21
C GLN A 191 -16.32 28.93 2.21
N PHE A 192 -17.18 28.31 3.01
CA PHE A 192 -17.36 26.85 3.02
C PHE A 192 -17.65 26.31 1.62
N LEU A 193 -18.64 26.89 0.92
CA LEU A 193 -19.04 26.45 -0.43
C LEU A 193 -17.94 26.65 -1.47
N ARG A 194 -17.12 27.70 -1.35
CA ARG A 194 -15.97 27.91 -2.24
C ARG A 194 -14.83 26.95 -1.95
N GLN A 195 -14.47 26.78 -0.69
CA GLN A 195 -13.32 25.98 -0.26
C GLN A 195 -13.52 24.48 -0.50
N THR A 196 -14.75 24.00 -0.41
CA THR A 196 -15.09 22.57 -0.60
C THR A 196 -15.46 22.22 -2.04
N ARG A 197 -15.45 23.20 -2.95
CA ARG A 197 -15.85 23.01 -4.34
C ARG A 197 -14.98 21.99 -5.07
N SER A 198 -13.67 22.11 -4.97
CA SER A 198 -12.74 21.22 -5.68
C SER A 198 -12.85 19.78 -5.19
N VAL A 199 -13.08 19.55 -3.89
CA VAL A 199 -13.32 18.21 -3.33
C VAL A 199 -14.64 17.63 -3.84
N TYR A 200 -15.69 18.45 -3.93
CA TYR A 200 -16.97 18.05 -4.48
C TYR A 200 -16.87 17.65 -5.96
N GLU A 201 -16.18 18.45 -6.78
CA GLU A 201 -15.97 18.20 -8.20
C GLU A 201 -15.14 16.92 -8.41
N TRP A 202 -14.06 16.75 -7.65
CA TRP A 202 -13.24 15.53 -7.67
C TRP A 202 -14.06 14.25 -7.43
N SER A 203 -15.04 14.33 -6.52
CA SER A 203 -15.88 13.17 -6.17
C SER A 203 -16.97 12.92 -7.21
N VAL A 204 -17.51 13.97 -7.85
CA VAL A 204 -18.42 13.84 -9.00
C VAL A 204 -17.73 13.13 -10.16
N GLU A 205 -16.51 13.52 -10.49
CA GLU A 205 -15.72 12.91 -11.58
C GLU A 205 -15.45 11.42 -11.36
N ARG A 206 -15.51 10.95 -10.10
CA ARG A 206 -15.29 9.56 -9.69
C ARG A 206 -16.58 8.84 -9.31
N SER A 207 -17.74 9.43 -9.61
CA SER A 207 -19.05 8.84 -9.35
C SER A 207 -19.26 8.42 -7.89
N CYS A 208 -18.67 9.14 -6.94
CA CYS A 208 -18.79 8.87 -5.50
C CYS A 208 -19.08 10.16 -4.71
N ARG A 209 -19.43 10.03 -3.43
CA ARG A 209 -19.59 11.18 -2.53
C ARG A 209 -18.93 10.96 -1.18
N PHE A 210 -18.20 11.97 -0.70
CA PHE A 210 -17.64 11.94 0.65
C PHE A 210 -18.73 12.15 1.71
N PHE A 211 -18.59 11.42 2.82
CA PHE A 211 -19.39 11.60 4.03
C PHE A 211 -18.68 12.54 5.02
N VAL A 212 -19.46 13.31 5.77
CA VAL A 212 -18.99 14.14 6.88
C VAL A 212 -19.81 13.92 8.14
N ARG A 213 -19.20 14.12 9.31
CA ARG A 213 -19.93 14.17 10.59
C ARG A 213 -20.33 15.61 10.85
N ALA A 214 -21.63 15.86 10.97
CA ALA A 214 -22.17 17.19 11.20
C ALA A 214 -22.62 17.34 12.67
N PHE A 215 -22.07 18.33 13.36
CA PHE A 215 -22.39 18.65 14.75
C PHE A 215 -23.19 19.96 14.78
N ASP A 216 -24.43 19.91 15.28
CA ASP A 216 -25.23 21.12 15.49
C ASP A 216 -24.80 21.81 16.77
N LEU A 217 -24.15 22.97 16.64
CA LEU A 217 -23.78 23.87 17.73
C LEU A 217 -24.52 25.22 17.59
N THR A 218 -25.64 25.25 16.88
CA THR A 218 -26.54 26.40 16.88
C THR A 218 -27.37 26.42 18.17
N ALA A 219 -27.86 27.60 18.55
CA ALA A 219 -28.74 27.69 19.71
C ALA A 219 -30.10 27.03 19.42
N THR A 220 -30.82 26.60 20.47
CA THR A 220 -32.09 25.87 20.35
C THR A 220 -33.18 26.67 19.61
N ASP A 221 -33.12 27.99 19.65
CA ASP A 221 -34.01 28.91 18.94
C ASP A 221 -33.56 29.22 17.49
N GLN A 222 -32.41 28.70 17.05
CA GLN A 222 -31.80 29.00 15.75
C GLN A 222 -32.07 27.95 14.65
N LYS A 223 -33.25 27.32 14.68
CA LYS A 223 -33.65 26.25 13.74
C LYS A 223 -33.48 26.63 12.26
N ASP A 224 -33.77 27.88 11.90
CA ASP A 224 -33.63 28.35 10.52
C ASP A 224 -32.16 28.51 10.10
N ILE A 225 -31.28 28.87 11.04
CA ILE A 225 -29.84 28.92 10.78
C ILE A 225 -29.34 27.50 10.56
N TYR A 226 -29.67 26.56 11.46
CA TYR A 226 -29.34 25.15 11.32
C TYR A 226 -29.74 24.61 9.94
N LYS A 227 -31.01 24.78 9.54
CA LYS A 227 -31.50 24.32 8.23
C LYS A 227 -30.72 24.90 7.05
N ARG A 228 -30.42 26.20 7.07
CA ARG A 228 -29.65 26.84 5.99
C ARG A 228 -28.22 26.30 5.90
N ARG A 229 -27.57 26.11 7.05
CA ARG A 229 -26.19 25.59 7.11
C ARG A 229 -26.15 24.12 6.70
N MET A 230 -27.12 23.33 7.15
CA MET A 230 -27.24 21.93 6.79
C MET A 230 -27.44 21.73 5.29
N ARG A 231 -28.32 22.51 4.64
CA ARG A 231 -28.49 22.46 3.18
C ARG A 231 -27.19 22.80 2.43
N ALA A 232 -26.42 23.77 2.91
CA ALA A 232 -25.14 24.10 2.30
C ALA A 232 -24.12 22.97 2.46
N LEU A 233 -24.12 22.26 3.59
CA LEU A 233 -23.30 21.07 3.81
C LEU A 233 -23.73 19.93 2.87
N GLU A 234 -25.04 19.65 2.78
CA GLU A 234 -25.61 18.61 1.91
C GLU A 234 -25.38 18.87 0.42
N SER A 235 -25.26 20.14 0.01
CA SER A 235 -24.92 20.48 -1.37
C SER A 235 -23.50 20.06 -1.77
N ARG A 236 -22.68 19.61 -0.82
CA ARG A 236 -21.27 19.23 -1.02
C ARG A 236 -20.96 17.80 -0.59
N PHE A 237 -21.63 17.30 0.44
CA PHE A 237 -21.29 16.03 1.09
C PHE A 237 -22.56 15.29 1.51
N TYR A 238 -22.45 13.97 1.65
CA TYR A 238 -23.38 13.23 2.48
C TYR A 238 -23.03 13.42 3.96
N LYS A 239 -24.02 13.25 4.83
CA LYS A 239 -23.90 13.62 6.23
C LYS A 239 -24.30 12.48 7.16
N ASN A 240 -23.59 12.39 8.28
CA ASN A 240 -24.15 11.89 9.52
C ASN A 240 -24.50 13.09 10.41
N ALA A 241 -25.79 13.38 10.56
CA ALA A 241 -26.28 14.55 11.30
C ALA A 241 -26.37 14.34 12.83
N ASN A 242 -26.22 13.10 13.29
CA ASN A 242 -26.25 12.74 14.70
C ASN A 242 -25.02 11.87 15.03
N PRO A 243 -23.80 12.40 14.88
CA PRO A 243 -22.59 11.65 15.17
C PRO A 243 -22.57 11.23 16.63
N THR A 244 -22.28 9.94 16.88
CA THR A 244 -22.08 9.42 18.22
C THR A 244 -20.72 9.86 18.76
N GLY A 245 -20.66 10.12 20.06
CA GLY A 245 -19.45 10.60 20.74
C GLY A 245 -19.42 12.11 20.98
N GLY A 246 -18.41 12.58 21.72
CA GLY A 246 -18.24 13.99 22.04
C GLY A 246 -17.73 14.81 20.85
N LEU A 247 -17.82 16.15 20.98
CA LEU A 247 -17.29 17.08 19.99
C LEU A 247 -15.77 16.86 19.78
N PRO A 248 -15.30 16.59 18.55
CA PRO A 248 -13.88 16.41 18.23
C PRO A 248 -13.01 17.59 18.67
N ALA A 249 -11.75 17.31 19.01
CA ALA A 249 -10.84 18.30 19.56
C ALA A 249 -10.60 19.49 18.61
N GLY A 250 -10.49 19.27 17.30
CA GLY A 250 -10.30 20.37 16.35
C GLY A 250 -11.56 21.18 16.05
N LEU A 251 -12.73 20.77 16.57
CA LEU A 251 -13.95 21.59 16.56
C LEU A 251 -14.09 22.47 17.81
N ARG A 252 -13.11 22.49 18.73
CA ARG A 252 -13.18 23.33 19.94
C ARG A 252 -13.33 24.82 19.64
N ALA A 253 -12.79 25.30 18.52
CA ALA A 253 -12.95 26.69 18.06
C ALA A 253 -14.40 27.08 17.70
N ALA A 254 -15.32 26.11 17.72
CA ALA A 254 -16.74 26.32 17.50
C ALA A 254 -17.52 26.67 18.78
N ARG A 255 -16.88 26.53 19.95
CA ARG A 255 -17.45 26.96 21.24
C ARG A 255 -17.33 28.47 21.44
#